data_AF-A0A848YIY8-F1
#
_entry.id   AF-A0A848YIY8-F1
#
_cell.length_a   1.000
_cell.length_b   1.000
_cell.length_c   1.000
_cell.angle_alpha   90.00
_cell.angle_beta   90.00
_cell.angle_gamma   90.00
#
_symmetry.space_group_name_H-M   'P 1'
#
loop_
_entity.id
_entity.type
_entity.pdbx_description
1 polymer ?
#
loop_
_entity_poly.entity_id
_entity_poly.type
_entity_poly.pdbx_seq_one_letter_code
_entity_poly.pdbx_strand_id
1 'polypeptide(L)'
;MAEPDSILDGAGARITAGLIALACAGLILFLNWHVLFPPPKKNAADDAKLNPEFVACRDARLATVEQMKQDGVLTAEQFTQFSARAVDTCAGQFPPGDQSDMRLN
;
A
#
# COMPACT_ATOMS: atom_id res chain seq x y z
N MET A 1 -39.06 -19.78 39.17
CA MET A 1 -39.00 -19.67 37.70
C MET A 1 -37.55 -19.36 37.38
N ALA A 2 -36.81 -20.31 36.81
CA ALA A 2 -35.39 -20.13 36.48
C ALA A 2 -35.31 -19.42 35.12
N GLU A 3 -34.68 -18.25 35.07
CA GLU A 3 -34.35 -17.58 33.82
C GLU A 3 -33.32 -18.45 33.06
N PRO A 4 -33.51 -18.71 31.76
CA PRO A 4 -32.53 -19.46 30.98
C PRO A 4 -31.25 -18.63 30.90
N ASP A 5 -30.14 -19.19 31.38
CA ASP A 5 -28.82 -18.59 31.21
C ASP A 5 -28.61 -18.31 29.72
N SER A 6 -28.46 -17.02 29.40
CA SER A 6 -28.37 -16.54 28.02
C SER A 6 -27.14 -17.16 27.36
N ILE A 7 -27.35 -17.93 26.29
CA ILE A 7 -26.31 -18.63 25.52
C ILE A 7 -25.22 -17.66 25.02
N LEU A 8 -25.54 -16.36 24.96
CA LEU A 8 -24.61 -15.28 24.60
C LEU A 8 -23.57 -14.92 25.68
N ASP A 9 -23.74 -15.31 26.95
CA ASP A 9 -22.80 -14.99 28.03
C ASP A 9 -21.80 -16.12 28.34
N GLY A 10 -21.83 -17.20 27.56
CA GLY A 10 -20.87 -18.30 27.68
C GLY A 10 -19.45 -17.85 27.35
N ALA A 11 -18.45 -18.42 28.05
CA ALA A 11 -17.04 -18.13 27.81
C ALA A 11 -16.63 -18.29 26.33
N GLY A 12 -17.26 -19.24 25.63
CA GLY A 12 -17.09 -19.43 24.18
C GLY A 12 -17.52 -18.20 23.37
N ALA A 13 -18.65 -17.58 23.69
CA ALA A 13 -19.16 -16.39 23.01
C ALA A 13 -18.23 -15.18 23.19
N ARG A 14 -17.62 -15.04 24.37
CA ARG A 14 -16.63 -13.98 24.64
C ARG A 14 -15.37 -14.13 23.81
N ILE A 15 -14.91 -15.37 23.63
CA ILE A 15 -13.73 -15.68 22.79
C ILE A 15 -14.04 -15.36 21.33
N THR A 16 -15.18 -15.80 20.79
CA THR A 16 -15.54 -15.49 19.39
C THR A 16 -15.73 -14.00 19.17
N ALA A 17 -16.39 -13.28 20.08
CA ALA A 17 -16.50 -11.82 19.98
C ALA A 17 -15.12 -11.14 19.96
N GLY A 18 -14.19 -11.59 20.82
CA GLY A 18 -12.82 -11.09 20.85
C GLY A 18 -12.07 -11.34 19.54
N LEU A 19 -12.20 -12.53 18.96
CA LEU A 19 -11.58 -12.87 17.67
C LEU A 19 -12.12 -12.01 16.52
N ILE A 20 -13.44 -11.78 16.48
CA ILE A 20 -14.06 -10.92 15.46
C ILE A 20 -13.56 -9.48 15.60
N ALA A 21 -13.51 -8.96 16.83
CA ALA A 21 -12.99 -7.62 17.08
C ALA A 21 -11.53 -7.47 16.64
N LEU A 22 -10.68 -8.46 16.94
CA LEU A 22 -9.28 -8.48 16.50
C LEU A 22 -9.16 -8.59 14.97
N ALA A 23 -9.99 -9.38 14.32
CA ALA A 23 -10.00 -9.51 12.87
C ALA A 23 -10.39 -8.17 12.20
N CYS A 24 -11.42 -7.49 12.70
CA CYS A 24 -11.81 -6.17 12.21
C CYS A 24 -10.70 -5.13 12.42
N ALA A 25 -10.11 -5.09 13.62
CA ALA A 25 -9.00 -4.18 13.91
C ALA A 25 -7.80 -4.44 12.99
N GLY A 26 -7.42 -5.71 12.82
CA GLY A 26 -6.35 -6.12 11.90
C GLY A 26 -6.61 -5.72 10.46
N LEU A 27 -7.85 -5.89 9.97
CA LEU A 27 -8.23 -5.48 8.62
C LEU A 27 -8.12 -3.97 8.41
N ILE A 28 -8.59 -3.16 9.37
CA ILE A 28 -8.47 -1.70 9.30
C ILE A 28 -7.01 -1.28 9.29
N LEU A 29 -6.19 -1.88 10.15
CA LEU A 29 -4.76 -1.60 10.23
C LEU A 29 -4.03 -1.98 8.94
N PHE A 30 -4.42 -3.09 8.32
CA PHE A 30 -3.89 -3.54 7.04
C PHE A 30 -4.27 -2.57 5.90
N LEU A 31 -5.54 -2.17 5.81
CA LEU A 31 -6.01 -1.21 4.79
C LEU A 31 -5.36 0.17 4.95
N ASN A 32 -5.08 0.58 6.19
CA ASN A 32 -4.48 1.88 6.49
C ASN A 32 -2.98 1.83 6.75
N TRP A 33 -2.34 0.69 6.44
CA TRP A 33 -0.92 0.47 6.78
C TRP A 33 -0.02 1.56 6.20
N HIS A 34 -0.30 1.99 4.96
CA HIS A 34 0.50 3.02 4.28
C HIS A 34 0.30 4.43 4.86
N VAL A 35 -0.85 4.70 5.48
CA VAL A 35 -1.15 5.98 6.15
C VAL A 35 -0.53 6.02 7.54
N LEU A 36 -0.57 4.89 8.26
CA LEU A 36 -0.03 4.75 9.61
C LEU A 36 1.51 4.63 9.61
N PHE A 37 2.07 4.00 8.58
CA PHE A 37 3.51 3.81 8.41
C PHE A 37 3.94 4.36 7.04
N PRO A 38 3.93 5.70 6.88
CA PRO A 38 4.41 6.30 5.65
C PRO A 38 5.89 5.91 5.45
N PRO A 39 6.28 5.50 4.23
CA PRO A 39 7.68 5.21 3.97
C PRO A 39 8.54 6.43 4.33
N PRO A 40 9.77 6.23 4.84
CA PRO A 40 10.68 7.33 5.09
C PRO A 40 10.80 8.13 3.80
N LYS A 41 10.49 9.44 3.87
CA LYS A 41 10.58 10.34 2.73
C LYS A 41 11.97 10.18 2.13
N LYS A 42 12.06 9.56 0.94
CA LYS A 42 13.31 9.54 0.17
C LYS A 42 13.76 10.99 0.04
N ASN A 43 15.04 11.22 0.31
CA ASN A 43 15.63 12.55 0.41
C ASN A 43 15.14 13.41 -0.77
N ALA A 44 14.34 14.42 -0.46
CA ALA A 44 13.74 15.32 -1.47
C ALA A 44 14.78 16.01 -2.36
N ALA A 45 16.07 15.96 -1.99
CA ALA A 45 17.16 16.50 -2.78
C ALA A 45 17.40 15.77 -4.13
N ASP A 46 17.12 14.46 -4.23
CA ASP A 46 17.30 13.70 -5.49
C ASP A 46 16.04 13.77 -6.37
N ASP A 47 14.85 13.73 -5.76
CA ASP A 47 13.56 13.84 -6.47
C ASP A 47 13.18 15.31 -6.82
N ALA A 48 13.84 16.34 -6.27
CA ALA A 48 13.56 17.75 -6.57
C ALA A 48 13.81 18.15 -8.04
N LYS A 49 14.61 17.36 -8.78
CA LYS A 49 14.81 17.54 -10.23
C LYS A 49 13.86 16.73 -11.09
N LEU A 50 13.12 15.80 -10.48
CA LEU A 50 12.21 14.90 -11.17
C LEU A 50 10.81 15.49 -11.21
N ASN A 51 10.10 15.25 -12.30
CA ASN A 51 8.71 15.66 -12.43
C ASN A 51 7.87 15.06 -11.26
N PRO A 52 7.17 15.87 -10.46
CA PRO A 52 6.40 15.36 -9.32
C PRO A 52 5.32 14.36 -9.74
N GLU A 53 4.75 14.51 -10.94
CA GLU A 53 3.78 13.55 -11.50
C GLU A 53 4.43 12.20 -11.83
N PHE A 54 5.68 12.21 -12.29
CA PHE A 54 6.47 10.99 -12.49
C PHE A 54 6.71 10.28 -11.17
N VAL A 55 7.12 11.02 -10.13
CA VAL A 55 7.37 10.46 -8.80
C VAL A 55 6.10 9.85 -8.20
N ALA A 56 4.97 10.56 -8.29
CA ALA A 56 3.68 10.08 -7.83
C ALA A 56 3.23 8.80 -8.57
N CYS A 57 3.36 8.78 -9.91
CA CYS A 57 3.05 7.61 -10.73
C CYS A 57 3.94 6.40 -10.35
N ARG A 58 5.25 6.62 -10.27
CA ARG A 58 6.25 5.62 -9.92
C ARG A 58 5.93 4.98 -8.58
N ASP A 59 5.74 5.80 -7.56
CA ASP A 59 5.56 5.32 -6.19
C ASP A 59 4.22 4.59 -6.03
N ALA A 60 3.15 5.09 -6.64
CA ALA A 60 1.85 4.40 -6.64
C ALA A 60 1.93 3.01 -7.30
N ARG A 61 2.58 2.92 -8.48
CA ARG A 61 2.72 1.65 -9.20
C ARG A 61 3.64 0.67 -8.47
N LEU A 62 4.76 1.13 -7.92
CA LEU A 62 5.67 0.29 -7.14
C LEU A 62 5.01 -0.23 -5.86
N ALA A 63 4.19 0.58 -5.20
CA ALA A 63 3.41 0.13 -4.05
C ALA A 63 2.46 -1.03 -4.41
N THR A 64 1.76 -0.95 -5.54
CA THR A 64 0.92 -2.05 -6.04
C THR A 64 1.75 -3.31 -6.34
N VAL A 65 2.90 -3.17 -6.99
CA VAL A 65 3.75 -4.32 -7.36
C VAL A 65 4.35 -4.98 -6.11
N GLU A 66 4.75 -4.20 -5.09
CA GLU A 66 5.20 -4.75 -3.81
C GLU A 66 4.07 -5.48 -3.08
N GLN A 67 2.84 -4.96 -3.13
CA GLN A 67 1.68 -5.65 -2.56
C GLN A 67 1.44 -6.99 -3.26
N MET A 68 1.49 -7.05 -4.59
CA MET A 68 1.34 -8.31 -5.33
C MET A 68 2.42 -9.35 -4.98
N LYS A 69 3.64 -8.91 -4.66
CA LYS A 69 4.69 -9.80 -4.16
C LYS A 69 4.39 -10.29 -2.75
N GLN A 70 3.89 -9.42 -1.86
CA GLN A 70 3.50 -9.81 -0.49
C GLN A 70 2.32 -10.78 -0.49
N ASP A 71 1.37 -10.60 -1.40
CA ASP A 71 0.23 -11.49 -1.61
C ASP A 71 0.63 -12.82 -2.30
N GLY A 72 1.92 -13.00 -2.64
CA GLY A 72 2.44 -14.19 -3.29
C GLY A 72 2.03 -14.35 -4.76
N VAL A 73 1.44 -13.31 -5.36
CA VAL A 73 1.04 -13.29 -6.77
C VAL A 73 2.27 -13.18 -7.69
N LEU A 74 3.34 -12.52 -7.22
CA LEU A 74 4.58 -12.37 -7.96
C LEU A 74 5.76 -13.06 -7.26
N THR A 75 6.59 -13.74 -8.04
CA THR A 75 7.91 -14.20 -7.57
C THR A 75 8.90 -13.05 -7.48
N ALA A 76 10.03 -13.23 -6.79
CA ALA A 76 11.08 -12.21 -6.68
C ALA A 76 11.66 -11.78 -8.05
N GLU A 77 11.76 -12.72 -8.98
CA GLU A 77 12.22 -12.46 -10.35
C GLU A 77 11.19 -11.62 -11.12
N GLN A 78 9.91 -11.97 -10.99
CA GLN A 78 8.82 -11.23 -11.62
C GLN A 78 8.72 -9.81 -11.03
N PHE A 79 8.86 -9.66 -9.72
CA PHE A 79 8.85 -8.36 -9.05
C PHE A 79 9.85 -7.38 -9.68
N THR A 80 11.06 -7.84 -9.99
CA THR A 80 12.09 -7.01 -10.63
C THR A 80 11.67 -6.57 -12.03
N GLN A 81 11.06 -7.45 -12.81
CA GLN A 81 10.57 -7.12 -14.16
C GLN A 81 9.37 -6.16 -14.13
N PHE A 82 8.43 -6.38 -13.21
CA PHE A 82 7.23 -5.55 -13.08
C PHE A 82 7.54 -4.16 -12.54
N SER A 83 8.47 -4.06 -11.58
CA SER A 83 8.94 -2.76 -11.08
C SER A 83 9.65 -1.94 -12.16
N ALA A 84 10.53 -2.55 -12.95
CA ALA A 84 11.16 -1.88 -14.09
C ALA A 84 10.14 -1.37 -15.11
N ARG A 85 9.17 -2.20 -15.51
CA ARG A 85 8.11 -1.80 -16.45
C ARG A 85 7.20 -0.71 -15.89
N ALA A 86 6.93 -0.72 -14.59
CA ALA A 86 6.15 0.32 -13.93
C ALA A 86 6.86 1.68 -14.04
N VAL A 87 8.17 1.72 -13.81
CA VAL A 87 8.99 2.92 -13.96
C VAL A 87 8.98 3.40 -15.42
N ASP A 88 9.22 2.50 -16.38
CA ASP A 88 9.22 2.85 -17.81
C ASP A 88 7.88 3.39 -18.29
N THR A 89 6.77 2.80 -17.81
CA THR A 89 5.43 3.26 -18.12
C THR A 89 5.20 4.68 -17.60
N CYS A 90 5.63 4.96 -16.37
CA CYS A 90 5.53 6.29 -15.80
C CYS A 90 6.45 7.28 -16.52
N ALA A 91 7.66 6.89 -16.93
CA ALA A 91 8.57 7.74 -17.69
C ALA A 91 8.02 8.11 -19.07
N GLY A 92 7.27 7.19 -19.71
CA GLY A 92 6.60 7.44 -20.99
C GLY A 92 5.40 8.40 -20.89
N GLN A 93 4.70 8.41 -19.76
CA GLN A 93 3.56 9.32 -19.51
C GLN A 93 3.98 10.66 -18.93
N PHE A 94 4.96 10.62 -18.03
CA PHE A 94 5.51 11.75 -17.30
C PHE A 94 7.03 11.71 -17.44
N PRO A 95 7.61 12.46 -18.38
CA PRO A 95 9.04 12.48 -18.56
C PRO A 95 9.75 12.85 -17.25
N PRO A 96 10.82 12.14 -16.86
CA PRO A 96 11.57 12.43 -15.64
C PRO A 96 12.42 13.71 -15.74
N GLY A 97 12.45 14.37 -16.91
CA GLY A 97 13.14 15.63 -17.12
C GLY A 97 12.52 16.79 -16.35
N ASP A 98 13.35 17.80 -16.10
CA ASP A 98 12.97 19.03 -15.42
C ASP A 98 11.82 19.71 -16.18
N GLN A 99 10.69 20.03 -15.51
CA GLN A 99 9.56 20.73 -16.15
C GLN A 99 9.96 22.08 -16.78
N SER A 100 11.15 22.58 -16.44
CA SER A 100 11.79 23.75 -17.03
C SER A 100 11.98 23.67 -18.55
N ASP A 101 12.22 22.47 -19.13
CA ASP A 101 12.47 22.33 -20.57
C ASP A 101 11.20 22.35 -21.43
N MET A 102 10.02 22.12 -20.86
CA MET A 102 8.77 22.00 -21.64
C MET A 102 7.99 23.33 -21.76
N ARG A 103 8.44 24.41 -21.09
CA ARG A 103 7.81 25.74 -21.14
C ARG A 103 8.37 26.70 -22.20
N LEU A 104 9.35 26.28 -23.00
CA LEU A 104 10.06 27.12 -23.98
C LEU A 104 9.64 26.94 -25.44
N ASN A 105 8.51 26.28 -25.74
CA ASN A 105 7.94 26.19 -27.09
C ASN A 105 6.50 26.70 -27.16
#